data_AF-A0A382K6A0-F1
#
_entry.id   AF-A0A382K6A0-F1
#
_cell.length_a   1.000
_cell.length_b   1.000
_cell.length_c   1.000
_cell.angle_alpha   90.00
_cell.angle_beta   90.00
_cell.angle_gamma   90.00
#
_symmetry.space_group_name_H-M   'P 1'
#
loop_
_entity.id
_entity.type
_entity.pdbx_description
1 polymer ?
#
loop_
_entity_poly.entity_id
_entity_poly.type
_entity_poly.pdbx_seq_one_letter_code
_entity_poly.pdbx_strand_id
1 'polypeptide(L)'
;PIAALRVGRVDGDLIVNPTTEKIAESDMDLIISGDRESIGTVEGGAEEISEAALLEALEFAHENMQEILDLQEELAKKVGGTKMEYTPPEIDTALAEAVEAAAAGRISEANRCGDRDRRGELIEKLEAEVEGELEEKFPDDRKAIGELLYDLTKADMRKMVLTDKKRIDGRAIDEVRELSCEVGVLPRVHGSSLFNRGQTQALCTATLGNKFDEKMIDDLRGKAFKSYYLDYNFPSYSTNEVSFPRGPGRREIGHGHLAEKALEPVIPAVDSFPYTLRLVADIQSSNGSTSMATVCGCSMAMMDAGIPMKSAVTASGVGLISEGKDYVILTDILGDEDFLGDMDLKVAGTEEGITAVQMENKIAGIRLEILEEALGRARAGRMHILKAMNTCIDKPRAELSRFAPRIEYIKIDPSKIGAVIGPGGRM
;
A
#
# COMPACT_ATOMS: atom_id res chain seq x y z
N PRO A 1 9.34 18.31 -16.22
CA PRO A 1 10.38 17.75 -15.31
C PRO A 1 9.67 17.17 -14.09
N ILE A 2 10.33 16.31 -13.32
CA ILE A 2 9.81 15.80 -12.05
C ILE A 2 10.86 16.07 -10.99
N ALA A 3 10.44 16.56 -9.83
CA ALA A 3 11.28 16.72 -8.65
C ALA A 3 10.86 15.73 -7.58
N ALA A 4 11.79 15.36 -6.72
CA ALA A 4 11.54 14.56 -5.53
C ALA A 4 12.32 15.14 -4.37
N LEU A 5 11.70 15.14 -3.20
CA LEU A 5 12.29 15.66 -1.97
C LEU A 5 11.79 14.86 -0.78
N ARG A 6 12.58 14.91 0.29
CA ARG A 6 12.23 14.33 1.57
C ARG A 6 11.74 15.42 2.51
N VAL A 7 10.66 15.18 3.23
CA VAL A 7 10.15 16.07 4.27
C VAL A 7 10.20 15.34 5.61
N GLY A 8 10.79 16.02 6.59
CA GLY A 8 10.69 15.66 8.01
C GLY A 8 10.13 16.83 8.81
N ARG A 9 9.82 16.59 10.08
CA ARG A 9 9.37 17.60 11.03
C ARG A 9 10.07 17.43 12.36
N VAL A 10 10.83 18.44 12.78
CA VAL A 10 11.60 18.44 14.03
C VAL A 10 11.16 19.66 14.83
N ASP A 11 10.85 19.47 16.12
CA ASP A 11 10.35 20.53 17.02
C ASP A 11 9.10 21.27 16.48
N GLY A 12 8.31 20.61 15.64
CA GLY A 12 7.11 21.16 15.00
C GLY A 12 7.36 21.86 13.66
N ASP A 13 8.62 22.07 13.26
CA ASP A 13 8.97 22.75 12.01
C ASP A 13 9.25 21.74 10.88
N LEU A 14 8.64 21.96 9.71
CA LEU A 14 8.90 21.17 8.50
C LEU A 14 10.26 21.50 7.89
N ILE A 15 10.99 20.45 7.48
CA ILE A 15 12.34 20.53 6.94
C ILE A 15 12.43 19.78 5.61
N VAL A 16 12.93 20.45 4.57
CA VAL A 16 13.25 19.82 3.28
C VAL A 16 14.61 19.14 3.34
N ASN A 17 14.68 17.92 2.81
CA ASN A 17 15.87 17.08 2.70
C ASN A 17 16.70 17.00 3.99
N PRO A 18 16.06 16.65 5.14
CA PRO A 18 16.75 16.51 6.42
C PRO A 18 17.89 15.48 6.35
N THR A 19 18.93 15.70 7.14
CA THR A 19 20.01 14.72 7.33
C THR A 19 19.50 13.47 8.05
N THR A 20 20.26 12.38 8.00
CA THR A 20 19.92 11.15 8.74
C THR A 20 19.77 11.39 10.24
N GLU A 21 20.59 12.26 10.81
CA GLU A 21 20.51 12.66 12.23
C GLU A 21 19.17 13.36 12.53
N LYS A 22 18.77 14.32 11.68
CA LYS A 22 17.49 15.02 11.85
C LYS A 22 16.27 14.12 11.63
N ILE A 23 16.36 13.14 10.72
CA ILE A 23 15.27 12.15 10.54
C ILE A 23 15.07 11.31 11.80
N ALA A 24 16.13 11.00 12.55
CA ALA A 24 16.00 10.26 13.81
C ALA A 24 15.30 11.07 14.92
N GLU A 25 15.23 12.39 14.78
CA GLU A 25 14.52 13.31 15.68
C GLU A 25 13.13 13.71 15.13
N SER A 26 12.79 13.23 13.93
CA SER A 26 11.62 13.65 13.17
C SER A 26 10.43 12.73 13.42
N ASP A 27 9.24 13.32 13.61
CA ASP A 27 8.00 12.54 13.73
C ASP A 27 7.40 12.12 12.38
N MET A 28 8.06 12.44 11.26
CA MET A 28 7.72 11.97 9.91
C MET A 28 8.96 11.81 9.01
N ASP A 29 8.95 10.84 8.11
CA ASP A 29 9.92 10.69 7.01
C ASP A 29 9.12 10.41 5.74
N LEU A 30 8.82 11.48 4.98
CA LEU A 30 8.03 11.44 3.77
C LEU A 30 8.92 11.71 2.56
N ILE A 31 8.86 10.86 1.54
CA ILE A 31 9.42 11.11 0.21
C ILE A 31 8.27 11.48 -0.71
N ILE A 32 8.36 12.66 -1.30
CA ILE A 32 7.30 13.25 -2.11
C ILE A 32 7.90 13.61 -3.46
N SER A 33 7.22 13.20 -4.54
CA SER A 33 7.60 13.56 -5.91
C SER A 33 6.42 14.15 -6.66
N GLY A 34 6.72 14.91 -7.70
CA GLY A 34 5.73 15.72 -8.41
C GLY A 34 6.32 16.57 -9.51
N ASP A 35 5.44 17.19 -10.26
CA ASP A 35 5.76 18.13 -11.33
C ASP A 35 5.39 19.56 -10.93
N ARG A 36 5.25 20.46 -11.92
CA ARG A 36 4.95 21.88 -11.68
C ARG A 36 3.55 22.09 -11.10
N GLU A 37 2.63 21.19 -11.42
CA GLU A 37 1.20 21.37 -11.19
C GLU A 37 0.70 20.47 -10.05
N SER A 38 1.39 19.37 -9.77
CA SER A 38 0.83 18.31 -8.94
C SER A 38 1.84 17.43 -8.24
N ILE A 39 1.38 16.86 -7.14
CA ILE A 39 2.04 15.76 -6.45
C ILE A 39 1.75 14.47 -7.24
N GLY A 40 2.81 13.76 -7.58
CA GLY A 40 2.78 12.49 -8.29
C GLY A 40 2.79 11.30 -7.32
N THR A 41 3.81 11.21 -6.47
CA THR A 41 3.92 10.09 -5.51
C THR A 41 4.28 10.56 -4.12
N VAL A 42 3.78 9.82 -3.13
CA VAL A 42 4.12 10.00 -1.71
C VAL A 42 4.43 8.63 -1.14
N GLU A 43 5.50 8.51 -0.38
CA GLU A 43 5.85 7.30 0.35
C GLU A 43 6.48 7.72 1.69
N GLY A 44 5.97 7.21 2.81
CA GLY A 44 6.62 7.52 4.08
C GLY A 44 5.95 6.96 5.32
N GLY A 45 6.67 7.09 6.43
CA GLY A 45 6.23 6.73 7.78
C GLY A 45 6.14 7.97 8.68
N ALA A 46 5.37 7.87 9.76
CA ALA A 46 5.17 8.93 10.73
C ALA A 46 4.82 8.38 12.12
N GLU A 47 5.00 9.18 13.17
CA GLU A 47 4.67 8.83 14.55
C GLU A 47 3.27 9.36 14.94
N GLU A 48 2.23 8.77 14.36
CA GLU A 48 0.82 9.10 14.63
C GLU A 48 0.47 10.58 14.37
N ILE A 49 0.86 11.11 13.20
CA ILE A 49 0.54 12.48 12.81
C ILE A 49 -0.91 12.64 12.34
N SER A 50 -1.48 13.85 12.43
CA SER A 50 -2.84 14.10 11.93
C SER A 50 -2.91 14.16 10.41
N GLU A 51 -4.12 13.98 9.84
CA GLU A 51 -4.35 14.22 8.41
C GLU A 51 -3.94 15.64 7.98
N ALA A 52 -4.20 16.64 8.82
CA ALA A 52 -3.83 18.03 8.55
C ALA A 52 -2.32 18.23 8.50
N ALA A 53 -1.56 17.60 9.41
CA ALA A 53 -0.11 17.65 9.40
C ALA A 53 0.49 17.00 8.14
N LEU A 54 -0.12 15.90 7.67
CA LEU A 54 0.27 15.30 6.41
C LEU A 54 -0.01 16.24 5.23
N LEU A 55 -1.19 16.86 5.18
CA LEU A 55 -1.54 17.81 4.11
C LEU A 55 -0.58 19.00 4.08
N GLU A 56 -0.26 19.58 5.25
CA GLU A 56 0.72 20.66 5.39
C GLU A 56 2.10 20.24 4.85
N ALA A 57 2.55 19.01 5.14
CA ALA A 57 3.81 18.49 4.62
C ALA A 57 3.79 18.31 3.09
N LEU A 58 2.65 17.93 2.51
CA LEU A 58 2.45 17.81 1.06
C LEU A 58 2.49 19.18 0.37
N GLU A 59 1.85 20.19 0.95
CA GLU A 59 1.88 21.57 0.47
C GLU A 59 3.29 22.14 0.51
N PHE A 60 3.93 22.04 1.67
CA PHE A 60 5.31 22.47 1.89
C PHE A 60 6.27 21.80 0.91
N ALA A 61 6.11 20.50 0.66
CA ALA A 61 6.87 19.77 -0.33
C ALA A 61 6.69 20.37 -1.74
N HIS A 62 5.45 20.51 -2.21
CA HIS A 62 5.17 20.97 -3.55
C HIS A 62 5.68 22.41 -3.80
N GLU A 63 5.57 23.29 -2.80
CA GLU A 63 6.12 24.65 -2.86
C GLU A 63 7.65 24.65 -3.01
N ASN A 64 8.35 23.86 -2.19
CA ASN A 64 9.81 23.81 -2.22
C ASN A 64 10.36 23.09 -3.47
N MET A 65 9.57 22.19 -4.08
CA MET A 65 10.03 21.49 -5.29
C MET A 65 10.13 22.40 -6.51
N GLN A 66 9.44 23.54 -6.52
CA GLN A 66 9.43 24.47 -7.64
C GLN A 66 10.85 24.95 -7.98
N GLU A 67 11.67 25.21 -6.97
CA GLU A 67 13.07 25.62 -7.17
C GLU A 67 13.89 24.51 -7.86
N ILE A 68 13.69 23.25 -7.48
CA ILE A 68 14.36 22.10 -8.10
C ILE A 68 13.93 21.96 -9.57
N LEU A 69 12.64 22.13 -9.86
CA LEU A 69 12.11 22.08 -11.22
C LEU A 69 12.69 23.21 -12.08
N ASP A 70 12.75 24.43 -11.55
CA ASP A 70 13.33 25.58 -12.24
C ASP A 70 14.81 25.34 -12.60
N LEU A 71 15.60 24.76 -11.68
CA LEU A 71 16.99 24.38 -11.93
C LEU A 71 17.13 23.32 -13.03
N GLN A 72 16.24 22.31 -13.05
CA GLN A 72 16.24 21.29 -14.11
C GLN A 72 15.94 21.90 -15.48
N GLU A 73 14.97 22.82 -15.56
CA GLU A 73 14.64 23.51 -16.80
C GLU A 73 15.76 24.45 -17.27
N GLU A 74 16.38 25.18 -16.35
CA GLU A 74 17.53 26.03 -16.65
C GLU A 74 18.69 25.20 -17.21
N LEU A 75 18.99 24.06 -16.59
CA LEU A 75 20.01 23.14 -17.06
C LEU A 75 19.68 22.59 -18.45
N ALA A 76 18.44 22.14 -18.68
CA ALA A 76 18.00 21.65 -19.98
C ALA A 76 18.14 22.72 -21.07
N LYS A 77 17.80 23.98 -20.77
CA LYS A 77 17.99 25.13 -21.68
C LYS A 77 19.48 25.39 -21.98
N LYS A 78 20.37 25.29 -20.97
CA LYS A 78 21.81 25.52 -21.13
C LYS A 78 22.52 24.42 -21.92
N VAL A 79 22.20 23.15 -21.64
CA VAL A 79 22.80 22.01 -22.34
C VAL A 79 22.31 21.97 -23.79
N GLY A 80 21.04 22.32 -24.01
CA GLY A 80 20.41 22.21 -25.31
C GLY A 80 20.12 20.76 -25.70
N GLY A 81 19.14 20.58 -26.58
CA GLY A 81 18.72 19.27 -27.07
C GLY A 81 17.38 19.40 -27.80
N THR A 82 17.26 18.78 -28.96
CA THR A 82 15.98 18.69 -29.67
C THR A 82 15.13 17.61 -29.02
N LYS A 83 13.90 17.96 -28.62
CA LYS A 83 12.93 16.93 -28.23
C LYS A 83 12.75 15.96 -29.40
N MET A 84 12.70 14.67 -29.09
CA MET A 84 12.35 13.66 -30.08
C MET A 84 10.93 13.94 -30.57
N GLU A 85 10.75 14.03 -31.89
CA GLU A 85 9.40 14.04 -32.46
C GLU A 85 8.76 12.68 -32.18
N TYR A 86 7.62 12.71 -31.52
CA TYR A 86 6.83 11.53 -31.22
C TYR A 86 5.42 11.79 -31.70
N THR A 87 4.95 10.94 -32.61
CA THR A 87 3.57 10.92 -33.07
C THR A 87 2.92 9.69 -32.45
N PRO A 88 1.86 9.85 -31.62
CA PRO A 88 1.09 8.72 -31.14
C PRO A 88 0.55 7.87 -32.30
N PRO A 89 0.40 6.55 -32.12
CA PRO A 89 -0.22 5.71 -33.14
C PRO A 89 -1.62 6.24 -33.50
N GLU A 90 -1.94 6.29 -34.80
CA GLU A 90 -3.30 6.59 -35.23
C GLU A 90 -4.20 5.38 -34.94
N ILE A 91 -5.34 5.64 -34.31
CA ILE A 91 -6.39 4.63 -34.11
C ILE A 91 -7.24 4.62 -35.37
N ASP A 92 -7.39 3.46 -36.02
CA ASP A 92 -8.33 3.32 -37.13
C ASP A 92 -9.76 3.53 -36.61
N THR A 93 -10.38 4.63 -37.05
CA THR A 93 -11.73 5.00 -36.62
C THR A 93 -12.78 3.99 -37.07
N ALA A 94 -12.59 3.35 -38.23
CA ALA A 94 -13.53 2.34 -38.70
C ALA A 94 -13.45 1.06 -37.85
N LEU A 95 -12.25 0.69 -37.39
CA LEU A 95 -12.06 -0.39 -36.44
C LEU A 95 -12.70 -0.05 -35.08
N ALA A 96 -12.43 1.14 -34.55
CA ALA A 96 -12.99 1.58 -33.27
C ALA A 96 -14.53 1.57 -33.28
N GLU A 97 -15.16 2.12 -34.32
CA GLU A 97 -16.62 2.09 -34.48
C GLU A 97 -17.18 0.66 -34.59
N ALA A 98 -16.48 -0.23 -35.29
CA ALA A 98 -16.89 -1.63 -35.41
C ALA A 98 -16.81 -2.39 -34.08
N VAL A 99 -15.73 -2.18 -33.30
CA VAL A 99 -15.57 -2.77 -31.97
C VAL A 99 -16.63 -2.22 -31.02
N GLU A 100 -16.86 -0.92 -30.99
CA GLU A 100 -17.88 -0.30 -30.13
C GLU A 100 -19.28 -0.85 -30.44
N ALA A 101 -19.65 -0.93 -31.72
CA ALA A 101 -20.94 -1.49 -32.13
C ALA A 101 -21.13 -2.95 -31.74
N ALA A 102 -20.07 -3.76 -31.79
CA ALA A 102 -20.12 -5.19 -31.46
C ALA A 102 -20.10 -5.47 -29.95
N ALA A 103 -19.43 -4.61 -29.16
CA ALA A 103 -19.05 -4.93 -27.79
C ALA A 103 -19.72 -4.06 -26.71
N ALA A 104 -20.03 -2.79 -26.97
CA ALA A 104 -20.34 -1.82 -25.91
C ALA A 104 -21.48 -2.26 -24.99
N GLY A 105 -22.59 -2.75 -25.55
CA GLY A 105 -23.72 -3.24 -24.76
C GLY A 105 -23.39 -4.49 -23.94
N ARG A 106 -22.63 -5.42 -24.53
CA ARG A 106 -22.23 -6.68 -23.89
C ARG A 106 -21.20 -6.45 -22.76
N ILE A 107 -20.25 -5.53 -22.97
CA ILE A 107 -19.31 -5.06 -21.94
C ILE A 107 -20.09 -4.42 -20.79
N SER A 108 -21.05 -3.56 -21.11
CA SER A 108 -21.89 -2.90 -20.12
C SER A 108 -22.64 -3.92 -19.24
N GLU A 109 -23.18 -4.99 -19.83
CA GLU A 109 -23.79 -6.09 -19.07
C GLU A 109 -22.77 -6.86 -18.22
N ALA A 110 -21.59 -7.19 -18.78
CA ALA A 110 -20.54 -7.92 -18.08
C ALA A 110 -19.98 -7.15 -16.88
N ASN A 111 -19.74 -5.84 -17.02
CA ASN A 111 -19.26 -4.97 -15.94
C ASN A 111 -20.23 -4.83 -14.76
N ARG A 112 -21.51 -5.10 -14.99
CA ARG A 112 -22.55 -5.12 -13.94
C ARG A 112 -22.63 -6.47 -13.21
N CYS A 113 -21.76 -7.42 -13.55
CA CYS A 113 -21.58 -8.65 -12.79
C CYS A 113 -20.66 -8.37 -11.59
N GLY A 114 -21.23 -8.39 -10.37
CA GLY A 114 -20.46 -8.10 -9.15
C GLY A 114 -19.42 -9.16 -8.78
N ASP A 115 -19.64 -10.41 -9.18
CA ASP A 115 -18.68 -11.49 -8.95
C ASP A 115 -17.47 -11.35 -9.88
N ARG A 116 -16.27 -11.25 -9.28
CA ARG A 116 -15.02 -11.00 -10.01
C ARG A 116 -14.71 -12.11 -11.02
N ASP A 117 -14.77 -13.36 -10.59
CA ASP A 117 -14.33 -14.49 -11.42
C ASP A 117 -15.32 -14.67 -12.58
N ARG A 118 -16.62 -14.56 -12.30
CA ARG A 118 -17.65 -14.60 -13.32
C ARG A 118 -17.56 -13.44 -14.31
N ARG A 119 -17.24 -12.23 -13.83
CA ARG A 119 -17.01 -11.07 -14.70
C ARG A 119 -15.80 -11.32 -15.62
N GLY A 120 -14.70 -11.85 -15.07
CA GLY A 120 -13.52 -12.23 -15.86
C GLY A 120 -13.86 -13.22 -16.97
N GLU A 121 -14.60 -14.29 -16.66
CA GLU A 121 -15.06 -15.27 -17.66
C GLU A 121 -15.94 -14.64 -18.75
N LEU A 122 -16.82 -13.70 -18.38
CA LEU A 122 -17.71 -13.02 -19.33
C LEU A 122 -16.94 -12.10 -20.28
N ILE A 123 -15.95 -11.36 -19.75
CA ILE A 123 -15.10 -10.48 -20.55
C ILE A 123 -14.20 -11.30 -21.48
N GLU A 124 -13.53 -12.35 -20.98
CA GLU A 124 -12.68 -13.21 -21.82
C GLU A 124 -13.48 -13.88 -22.94
N LYS A 125 -14.70 -14.35 -22.64
CA LYS A 125 -15.60 -14.92 -23.65
C LYS A 125 -16.03 -13.88 -24.69
N LEU A 126 -16.33 -12.67 -24.24
CA LEU A 126 -16.72 -11.55 -25.10
C LEU A 126 -15.56 -11.15 -26.02
N GLU A 127 -14.34 -11.07 -25.50
CA GLU A 127 -13.14 -10.77 -26.28
C GLU A 127 -12.95 -11.79 -27.40
N ALA A 128 -13.00 -13.08 -27.08
CA ALA A 128 -12.86 -14.14 -28.09
C ALA A 128 -13.99 -14.10 -29.15
N GLU A 129 -15.22 -13.78 -28.75
CA GLU A 129 -16.35 -13.65 -29.68
C GLU A 129 -16.20 -12.44 -30.62
N VAL A 130 -15.84 -11.27 -30.08
CA VAL A 130 -15.67 -10.04 -30.88
C VAL A 130 -14.45 -10.13 -31.79
N GLU A 131 -13.34 -10.72 -31.33
CA GLU A 131 -12.19 -11.03 -32.18
C GLU A 131 -12.61 -11.88 -33.39
N GLY A 132 -13.40 -12.94 -33.17
CA GLY A 132 -13.90 -13.79 -34.25
C GLY A 132 -14.92 -13.12 -35.18
N GLU A 133 -15.79 -12.25 -34.67
CA GLU A 133 -16.76 -11.48 -35.47
C GLU A 133 -16.09 -10.47 -36.41
N LEU A 134 -14.93 -9.92 -36.00
CA LEU A 134 -14.22 -8.88 -36.74
C LEU A 134 -13.05 -9.41 -37.58
N GLU A 135 -12.62 -10.66 -37.39
CA GLU A 135 -11.49 -11.27 -38.09
C GLU A 135 -11.62 -11.19 -39.63
N GLU A 136 -12.82 -11.38 -40.19
CA GLU A 136 -13.02 -11.29 -41.65
C GLU A 136 -12.86 -9.86 -42.20
N LYS A 137 -13.14 -8.84 -41.39
CA LYS A 137 -13.08 -7.42 -41.79
C LYS A 137 -11.72 -6.79 -41.47
N PHE A 138 -11.08 -7.24 -40.40
CA PHE A 138 -9.85 -6.68 -39.84
C PHE A 138 -8.86 -7.80 -39.44
N PRO A 139 -8.33 -8.57 -40.41
CA PRO A 139 -7.55 -9.79 -40.13
C PRO A 139 -6.21 -9.55 -39.43
N ASP A 140 -5.61 -8.36 -39.60
CA ASP A 140 -4.29 -8.03 -39.04
C ASP A 140 -4.38 -7.24 -37.71
N ASP A 141 -5.58 -6.90 -37.25
CA ASP A 141 -5.80 -5.94 -36.16
C ASP A 141 -6.16 -6.58 -34.82
N ARG A 142 -5.93 -7.88 -34.64
CA ARG A 142 -6.30 -8.61 -33.42
C ARG A 142 -5.82 -7.92 -32.13
N LYS A 143 -4.58 -7.44 -32.12
CA LYS A 143 -4.00 -6.71 -30.97
C LYS A 143 -4.73 -5.39 -30.70
N ALA A 144 -5.06 -4.65 -31.76
CA ALA A 144 -5.79 -3.38 -31.66
C ALA A 144 -7.24 -3.61 -31.20
N ILE A 145 -7.90 -4.69 -31.63
CA ILE A 145 -9.22 -5.10 -31.14
C ILE A 145 -9.18 -5.34 -29.64
N GLY A 146 -8.20 -6.10 -29.14
CA GLY A 146 -8.03 -6.33 -27.70
C GLY A 146 -7.80 -5.04 -26.91
N GLU A 147 -6.96 -4.13 -27.41
CA GLU A 147 -6.73 -2.82 -26.79
C GLU A 147 -8.00 -1.95 -26.77
N LEU A 148 -8.79 -1.94 -27.84
CA LEU A 148 -10.05 -1.20 -27.92
C LEU A 148 -11.14 -1.78 -27.00
N LEU A 149 -11.24 -3.11 -26.91
CA LEU A 149 -12.17 -3.78 -25.99
C LEU A 149 -11.84 -3.46 -24.53
N TYR A 150 -10.55 -3.44 -24.22
CA TYR A 150 -10.06 -3.05 -22.92
C TYR A 150 -10.35 -1.59 -22.58
N ASP A 151 -10.11 -0.67 -23.53
CA ASP A 151 -10.41 0.76 -23.36
C ASP A 151 -11.92 1.01 -23.20
N LEU A 152 -12.76 0.28 -23.93
CA LEU A 152 -14.22 0.31 -23.77
C LEU A 152 -14.66 -0.20 -22.40
N THR A 153 -14.04 -1.29 -21.93
CA THR A 153 -14.29 -1.84 -20.59
C THR A 153 -13.97 -0.81 -19.51
N LYS A 154 -12.79 -0.16 -19.63
CA LYS A 154 -12.37 0.93 -18.77
C LYS A 154 -13.35 2.11 -18.81
N ALA A 155 -13.76 2.54 -20.00
CA ALA A 155 -14.65 3.68 -20.18
C ALA A 155 -16.04 3.45 -19.57
N ASP A 156 -16.65 2.27 -19.77
CA ASP A 156 -17.96 1.95 -19.17
C ASP A 156 -17.89 1.90 -17.64
N MET A 157 -16.82 1.32 -17.07
CA MET A 157 -16.64 1.26 -15.61
C MET A 157 -16.47 2.65 -15.00
N ARG A 158 -15.65 3.51 -15.61
CA ARG A 158 -15.47 4.90 -15.17
C ARG A 158 -16.79 5.67 -15.26
N LYS A 159 -17.53 5.54 -16.36
CA LYS A 159 -18.84 6.16 -16.54
C LYS A 159 -19.84 5.73 -15.49
N MET A 160 -19.88 4.43 -15.16
CA MET A 160 -20.75 3.87 -14.12
C MET A 160 -20.46 4.49 -12.75
N VAL A 161 -19.19 4.64 -12.38
CA VAL A 161 -18.81 5.25 -11.10
C VAL A 161 -19.08 6.76 -11.10
N LEU A 162 -18.72 7.46 -12.16
CA LEU A 162 -18.85 8.93 -12.26
C LEU A 162 -20.32 9.37 -12.35
N THR A 163 -21.12 8.70 -13.18
CA THR A 163 -22.51 9.08 -13.49
C THR A 163 -23.50 8.39 -12.58
N ASP A 164 -23.46 7.05 -12.52
CA ASP A 164 -24.48 6.27 -11.81
C ASP A 164 -24.19 6.15 -10.31
N LYS A 165 -22.98 6.58 -9.86
CA LYS A 165 -22.45 6.42 -8.50
C LYS A 165 -22.54 4.97 -8.00
N LYS A 166 -22.41 4.02 -8.93
CA LYS A 166 -22.43 2.58 -8.66
C LYS A 166 -21.05 1.99 -8.88
N ARG A 167 -20.66 1.10 -7.97
CA ARG A 167 -19.42 0.33 -8.09
C ARG A 167 -19.70 -1.02 -8.75
N ILE A 168 -18.63 -1.65 -9.20
CA ILE A 168 -18.65 -2.93 -9.93
C ILE A 168 -19.29 -4.03 -9.10
N ASP A 169 -19.00 -4.06 -7.81
CA ASP A 169 -19.56 -5.02 -6.85
C ASP A 169 -20.88 -4.54 -6.21
N GLY A 170 -21.42 -3.41 -6.65
CA GLY A 170 -22.69 -2.86 -6.18
C GLY A 170 -22.62 -2.08 -4.86
N ARG A 171 -21.45 -1.95 -4.23
CA ARG A 171 -21.27 -1.17 -3.00
C ARG A 171 -21.51 0.33 -3.22
N ALA A 172 -21.79 1.03 -2.12
CA ALA A 172 -21.68 2.49 -2.11
C ALA A 172 -20.21 2.94 -2.26
N ILE A 173 -20.02 4.18 -2.70
CA ILE A 173 -18.69 4.78 -2.93
C ILE A 173 -17.83 4.84 -1.67
N ASP A 174 -18.45 4.84 -0.48
CA ASP A 174 -17.79 4.97 0.81
C ASP A 174 -17.90 3.73 1.71
N GLU A 175 -18.39 2.64 1.14
CA GLU A 175 -18.57 1.38 1.85
C GLU A 175 -17.30 0.52 1.80
N VAL A 176 -16.81 0.12 2.98
CA VAL A 176 -15.77 -0.89 3.14
C VAL A 176 -16.38 -2.28 2.93
N ARG A 177 -15.66 -3.21 2.29
CA ARG A 177 -16.12 -4.60 2.10
C ARG A 177 -16.37 -5.29 3.43
N GLU A 178 -17.12 -6.39 3.36
CA GLU A 178 -17.33 -7.28 4.51
C GLU A 178 -16.00 -7.69 5.15
N LEU A 179 -15.94 -7.61 6.48
CA LEU A 179 -14.76 -7.89 7.29
C LEU A 179 -14.97 -9.15 8.12
N SER A 180 -13.97 -10.02 8.14
CA SER A 180 -13.86 -11.07 9.15
C SER A 180 -12.43 -11.16 9.68
N CYS A 181 -12.31 -11.48 10.96
CA CYS A 181 -11.06 -11.42 11.69
C CYS A 181 -10.99 -12.61 12.65
N GLU A 182 -9.90 -13.35 12.62
CA GLU A 182 -9.60 -14.43 13.57
C GLU A 182 -8.17 -14.29 14.10
N VAL A 183 -7.94 -14.68 15.36
CA VAL A 183 -6.61 -14.74 15.98
C VAL A 183 -6.34 -16.14 16.52
N GLY A 184 -5.06 -16.51 16.69
CA GLY A 184 -4.68 -17.82 17.19
C GLY A 184 -5.02 -18.98 16.24
N VAL A 185 -5.13 -18.70 14.94
CA VAL A 185 -5.47 -19.68 13.89
C VAL A 185 -4.42 -20.78 13.72
N LEU A 186 -3.14 -20.49 14.00
CA LEU A 186 -2.06 -21.48 13.92
C LEU A 186 -1.62 -21.95 15.31
N PRO A 187 -1.55 -23.27 15.56
CA PRO A 187 -1.43 -23.81 16.92
C PRO A 187 -0.04 -23.69 17.55
N ARG A 188 1.01 -23.36 16.78
CA ARG A 188 2.43 -23.44 17.21
C ARG A 188 3.21 -22.15 17.08
N VAL A 189 2.71 -21.16 16.35
CA VAL A 189 3.38 -19.87 16.20
C VAL A 189 3.20 -19.03 17.47
N HIS A 190 3.98 -17.96 17.62
CA HIS A 190 3.85 -17.13 18.83
C HIS A 190 2.56 -16.31 18.78
N GLY A 191 2.25 -15.69 17.64
CA GLY A 191 0.93 -15.14 17.37
C GLY A 191 0.53 -15.35 15.92
N SER A 192 -0.77 -15.43 15.66
CA SER A 192 -1.33 -15.53 14.33
C SER A 192 -2.65 -14.81 14.19
N SER A 193 -2.96 -14.41 12.96
CA SER A 193 -4.28 -13.91 12.60
C SER A 193 -4.63 -14.28 11.17
N LEU A 194 -5.92 -14.45 10.91
CA LEU A 194 -6.48 -14.44 9.57
C LEU A 194 -7.37 -13.20 9.44
N PHE A 195 -6.90 -12.23 8.66
CA PHE A 195 -7.65 -11.02 8.37
C PHE A 195 -8.25 -11.13 6.97
N ASN A 196 -9.55 -10.92 6.85
CA ASN A 196 -10.27 -10.96 5.60
C ASN A 196 -11.09 -9.68 5.39
N ARG A 197 -10.99 -9.13 4.17
CA ARG A 197 -11.75 -7.96 3.71
C ARG A 197 -12.25 -8.23 2.30
N GLY A 198 -13.51 -8.62 2.19
CA GLY A 198 -14.11 -9.14 0.95
C GLY A 198 -13.33 -10.33 0.40
N GLN A 199 -12.74 -10.18 -0.78
CA GLN A 199 -11.90 -11.19 -1.44
C GLN A 199 -10.39 -10.92 -1.27
N THR A 200 -10.00 -10.12 -0.26
CA THR A 200 -8.60 -9.91 0.12
C THR A 200 -8.37 -10.54 1.50
N GLN A 201 -7.50 -11.56 1.55
CA GLN A 201 -7.23 -12.31 2.78
C GLN A 201 -5.72 -12.44 3.03
N ALA A 202 -5.31 -12.13 4.25
CA ALA A 202 -3.93 -12.25 4.72
C ALA A 202 -3.86 -13.16 5.96
N LEU A 203 -3.05 -14.22 5.87
CA LEU A 203 -2.63 -15.01 7.01
C LEU A 203 -1.35 -14.40 7.55
N CYS A 204 -1.40 -13.82 8.75
CA CYS A 204 -0.26 -13.15 9.35
C CYS A 204 0.23 -13.94 10.57
N THR A 205 1.56 -13.95 10.75
CA THR A 205 2.21 -14.58 11.91
C THR A 205 3.21 -13.65 12.54
N ALA A 206 3.30 -13.71 13.86
CA ALA A 206 4.30 -13.02 14.66
C ALA A 206 5.22 -14.04 15.32
N THR A 207 6.53 -13.83 15.17
CA THR A 207 7.59 -14.65 15.76
C THR A 207 8.52 -13.78 16.59
N LEU A 208 8.87 -14.26 17.78
CA LEU A 208 9.73 -13.58 18.75
C LEU A 208 11.04 -14.37 18.84
N GLY A 209 12.15 -13.68 18.65
CA GLY A 209 13.50 -14.23 18.69
C GLY A 209 14.37 -13.51 19.72
N ASN A 210 15.62 -13.93 19.78
CA ASN A 210 16.66 -13.28 20.58
C ASN A 210 17.56 -12.41 19.68
N LYS A 211 18.62 -11.84 20.25
CA LYS A 211 19.59 -10.98 19.55
C LYS A 211 20.25 -11.65 18.33
N PHE A 212 20.42 -12.97 18.32
CA PHE A 212 21.02 -13.68 17.17
C PHE A 212 20.08 -13.76 15.97
N ASP A 213 18.79 -13.48 16.15
CA ASP A 213 17.78 -13.47 15.10
C ASP A 213 17.63 -12.09 14.43
N GLU A 214 18.39 -11.07 14.89
CA GLU A 214 18.41 -9.73 14.29
C GLU A 214 18.87 -9.79 12.83
N LYS A 215 18.18 -9.03 11.97
CA LYS A 215 18.52 -8.96 10.55
C LYS A 215 19.67 -7.99 10.36
N MET A 216 20.84 -8.52 10.01
CA MET A 216 22.00 -7.70 9.61
C MET A 216 21.72 -7.06 8.24
N ILE A 217 21.84 -5.74 8.19
CA ILE A 217 21.79 -4.92 6.97
C ILE A 217 23.19 -4.37 6.75
N ASP A 218 23.76 -4.62 5.58
CA ASP A 218 25.07 -4.11 5.17
C ASP A 218 24.87 -3.31 3.88
N ASP A 219 24.80 -1.98 4.01
CA ASP A 219 24.56 -1.06 2.90
C ASP A 219 25.58 0.09 2.88
N LEU A 220 25.35 1.11 2.03
CA LEU A 220 26.25 2.27 1.90
C LEU A 220 26.39 3.09 3.19
N ARG A 221 25.47 2.95 4.15
CA ARG A 221 25.49 3.61 5.46
C ARG A 221 26.26 2.78 6.50
N GLY A 222 26.66 1.56 6.15
CA GLY A 222 27.41 0.65 6.99
C GLY A 222 26.56 -0.52 7.50
N LYS A 223 27.05 -1.16 8.56
CA LYS A 223 26.41 -2.33 9.17
C LYS A 223 25.44 -1.92 10.25
N ALA A 224 24.19 -2.32 10.09
CA ALA A 224 23.13 -2.15 11.09
C ALA A 224 22.48 -3.50 11.40
N PHE A 225 21.90 -3.62 12.59
CA PHE A 225 21.13 -4.79 13.01
C PHE A 225 19.70 -4.35 13.27
N LYS A 226 18.76 -5.02 12.62
CA LYS A 226 17.35 -4.71 12.71
C LYS A 226 16.65 -5.73 13.60
N SER A 227 16.13 -5.27 14.72
CA SER A 227 15.37 -6.08 15.69
C SER A 227 13.91 -6.28 15.29
N TYR A 228 13.41 -5.57 14.27
CA TYR A 228 12.06 -5.73 13.75
C TYR A 228 12.09 -5.81 12.22
N TYR A 229 11.42 -6.79 11.62
CA TYR A 229 11.26 -6.85 10.18
C TYR A 229 9.99 -7.60 9.76
N LEU A 230 9.49 -7.25 8.58
CA LEU A 230 8.30 -7.86 7.99
C LEU A 230 8.64 -8.50 6.63
N ASP A 231 8.28 -9.78 6.48
CA ASP A 231 8.31 -10.48 5.20
C ASP A 231 6.88 -10.58 4.65
N TYR A 232 6.71 -10.17 3.39
CA TYR A 232 5.42 -10.21 2.69
C TYR A 232 5.53 -11.19 1.52
N ASN A 233 4.63 -12.15 1.45
CA ASN A 233 4.60 -13.19 0.41
C ASN A 233 3.28 -13.09 -0.37
N PHE A 234 3.39 -13.07 -1.70
CA PHE A 234 2.26 -13.01 -2.62
C PHE A 234 2.27 -14.21 -3.57
N PRO A 235 1.81 -15.38 -3.10
CA PRO A 235 1.79 -16.58 -3.93
C PRO A 235 0.77 -16.45 -5.07
N SER A 236 1.04 -17.07 -6.22
CA SER A 236 0.20 -16.95 -7.43
C SER A 236 -1.21 -17.48 -7.26
N TYR A 237 -1.43 -18.45 -6.38
CA TYR A 237 -2.79 -18.93 -6.08
C TYR A 237 -3.67 -17.83 -5.48
N SER A 238 -3.10 -16.77 -4.88
CA SER A 238 -3.87 -15.68 -4.29
C SER A 238 -4.65 -14.85 -5.32
N THR A 239 -4.21 -14.86 -6.57
CA THR A 239 -4.92 -14.27 -7.73
C THR A 239 -5.52 -15.33 -8.64
N ASN A 240 -5.58 -16.58 -8.20
CA ASN A 240 -6.02 -17.73 -9.01
C ASN A 240 -5.16 -17.97 -10.27
N GLU A 241 -3.88 -17.60 -10.20
CA GLU A 241 -2.92 -17.80 -11.29
C GLU A 241 -1.96 -18.96 -11.00
N VAL A 242 -1.28 -19.43 -12.05
CA VAL A 242 -0.22 -20.44 -11.94
C VAL A 242 1.12 -19.81 -12.31
N SER A 243 2.08 -19.84 -11.39
CA SER A 243 3.45 -19.38 -11.65
C SER A 243 4.48 -20.18 -10.86
N PHE A 244 5.75 -20.12 -11.26
CA PHE A 244 6.83 -20.77 -10.53
C PHE A 244 7.09 -20.04 -9.19
N PRO A 245 7.19 -20.77 -8.07
CA PRO A 245 7.60 -20.16 -6.80
C PRO A 245 9.07 -19.71 -6.91
N ARG A 246 9.29 -18.41 -6.87
CA ARG A 246 10.62 -17.77 -6.87
C ARG A 246 10.78 -16.97 -5.57
N GLY A 247 11.97 -16.40 -5.36
CA GLY A 247 12.18 -15.41 -4.31
C GLY A 247 11.32 -14.15 -4.52
N PRO A 248 11.16 -13.33 -3.48
CA PRO A 248 10.25 -12.18 -3.52
C PRO A 248 10.64 -11.17 -4.59
N GLY A 249 9.67 -10.71 -5.35
CA GLY A 249 9.80 -9.65 -6.34
C GLY A 249 9.79 -8.25 -5.73
N ARG A 250 9.98 -7.22 -6.59
CA ARG A 250 10.00 -5.82 -6.15
C ARG A 250 8.71 -5.38 -5.45
N ARG A 251 7.55 -5.80 -5.97
CA ARG A 251 6.24 -5.44 -5.42
C ARG A 251 6.03 -6.04 -4.02
N GLU A 252 6.43 -7.28 -3.82
CA GLU A 252 6.34 -7.96 -2.52
C GLU A 252 7.22 -7.26 -1.48
N ILE A 253 8.46 -6.91 -1.86
CA ILE A 253 9.36 -6.14 -0.99
C ILE A 253 8.77 -4.76 -0.68
N GLY A 254 8.23 -4.05 -1.68
CA GLY A 254 7.62 -2.74 -1.50
C GLY A 254 6.40 -2.76 -0.57
N HIS A 255 5.47 -3.70 -0.80
CA HIS A 255 4.30 -3.88 0.08
C HIS A 255 4.70 -4.27 1.50
N GLY A 256 5.71 -5.15 1.64
CA GLY A 256 6.27 -5.52 2.93
C GLY A 256 6.87 -4.32 3.65
N HIS A 257 7.63 -3.48 2.93
CA HIS A 257 8.24 -2.28 3.49
C HIS A 257 7.21 -1.24 3.94
N LEU A 258 6.15 -1.01 3.16
CA LEU A 258 5.05 -0.12 3.55
C LEU A 258 4.39 -0.61 4.84
N ALA A 259 4.08 -1.91 4.92
CA ALA A 259 3.44 -2.48 6.10
C ALA A 259 4.36 -2.47 7.33
N GLU A 260 5.66 -2.70 7.12
CA GLU A 260 6.68 -2.60 8.16
C GLU A 260 6.75 -1.18 8.72
N LYS A 261 6.81 -0.17 7.84
CA LYS A 261 6.81 1.26 8.21
C LYS A 261 5.54 1.65 8.95
N ALA A 262 4.39 1.12 8.56
CA ALA A 262 3.12 1.39 9.22
C ALA A 262 3.05 0.88 10.67
N LEU A 263 3.75 -0.22 10.99
CA LEU A 263 3.70 -0.86 12.30
C LEU A 263 4.85 -0.44 13.22
N GLU A 264 5.96 0.03 12.65
CA GLU A 264 7.15 0.48 13.39
C GLU A 264 6.84 1.44 14.56
N PRO A 265 5.97 2.47 14.43
CA PRO A 265 5.72 3.44 15.50
C PRO A 265 5.01 2.87 16.75
N VAL A 266 4.34 1.71 16.64
CA VAL A 266 3.62 1.10 17.76
C VAL A 266 4.39 -0.05 18.41
N ILE A 267 5.54 -0.42 17.87
CA ILE A 267 6.38 -1.50 18.39
C ILE A 267 7.14 -0.99 19.62
N PRO A 268 7.13 -1.75 20.73
CA PRO A 268 7.85 -1.35 21.93
C PRO A 268 9.36 -1.29 21.69
N ALA A 269 10.03 -0.32 22.34
CA ALA A 269 11.48 -0.18 22.26
C ALA A 269 12.19 -1.43 22.80
N VAL A 270 13.32 -1.79 22.19
CA VAL A 270 14.12 -2.99 22.53
C VAL A 270 14.51 -3.04 24.01
N ASP A 271 14.78 -1.89 24.63
CA ASP A 271 15.12 -1.82 26.06
C ASP A 271 13.96 -2.25 26.98
N SER A 272 12.72 -2.03 26.54
CA SER A 272 11.49 -2.40 27.26
C SER A 272 10.95 -3.77 26.88
N PHE A 273 11.21 -4.20 25.64
CA PHE A 273 10.76 -5.46 25.07
C PHE A 273 11.90 -6.08 24.24
N PRO A 274 12.79 -6.85 24.86
CA PRO A 274 14.09 -7.24 24.29
C PRO A 274 14.02 -8.42 23.33
N TYR A 275 13.01 -8.42 22.47
CA TYR A 275 12.79 -9.46 21.51
C TYR A 275 13.08 -8.94 20.11
N THR A 276 13.68 -9.81 19.30
CA THR A 276 13.62 -9.62 17.86
C THR A 276 12.22 -10.01 17.39
N LEU A 277 11.57 -9.18 16.61
CA LEU A 277 10.25 -9.41 16.06
C LEU A 277 10.33 -9.64 14.55
N ARG A 278 9.88 -10.83 14.13
CA ARG A 278 9.63 -11.13 12.72
C ARG A 278 8.15 -11.27 12.48
N LEU A 279 7.62 -10.47 11.55
CA LEU A 279 6.27 -10.62 11.03
C LEU A 279 6.32 -11.25 9.64
N VAL A 280 5.40 -12.17 9.38
CA VAL A 280 5.22 -12.75 8.04
C VAL A 280 3.76 -12.62 7.64
N ALA A 281 3.51 -12.15 6.43
CA ALA A 281 2.18 -12.10 5.85
C ALA A 281 2.13 -12.94 4.56
N ASP A 282 1.33 -13.99 4.61
CA ASP A 282 1.05 -14.87 3.48
C ASP A 282 -0.33 -14.53 2.92
N ILE A 283 -0.35 -13.88 1.75
CA ILE A 283 -1.60 -13.50 1.10
C ILE A 283 -2.29 -14.76 0.57
N GLN A 284 -3.51 -15.02 1.06
CA GLN A 284 -4.32 -16.19 0.68
C GLN A 284 -5.24 -15.89 -0.49
N SER A 285 -5.71 -14.64 -0.60
CA SER A 285 -6.55 -14.16 -1.69
C SER A 285 -6.34 -12.66 -1.88
N SER A 286 -6.43 -12.18 -3.12
CA SER A 286 -6.23 -10.78 -3.47
C SER A 286 -7.30 -10.27 -4.42
N ASN A 287 -8.07 -9.28 -3.97
CA ASN A 287 -8.88 -8.43 -4.84
C ASN A 287 -8.83 -6.97 -4.38
N GLY A 288 -7.63 -6.47 -4.04
CA GLY A 288 -7.39 -5.07 -3.70
C GLY A 288 -6.63 -4.89 -2.39
N SER A 289 -5.63 -4.00 -2.42
CA SER A 289 -4.85 -3.49 -1.27
C SER A 289 -4.47 -4.55 -0.22
N THR A 290 -3.80 -5.62 -0.64
CA THR A 290 -3.28 -6.66 0.25
C THR A 290 -2.21 -6.15 1.22
N SER A 291 -1.47 -5.09 0.88
CA SER A 291 -0.57 -4.41 1.81
C SER A 291 -1.31 -3.85 3.04
N MET A 292 -2.53 -3.31 2.86
CA MET A 292 -3.35 -2.81 3.96
C MET A 292 -3.92 -3.95 4.81
N ALA A 293 -4.29 -5.07 4.17
CA ALA A 293 -4.68 -6.28 4.88
C ALA A 293 -3.52 -6.84 5.71
N THR A 294 -2.29 -6.78 5.20
CA THR A 294 -1.08 -7.13 5.94
C THR A 294 -0.90 -6.27 7.18
N VAL A 295 -1.06 -4.95 7.11
CA VAL A 295 -0.97 -4.08 8.31
C VAL A 295 -1.98 -4.51 9.37
N CYS A 296 -3.25 -4.69 8.98
CA CYS A 296 -4.32 -5.07 9.90
C CYS A 296 -4.08 -6.45 10.54
N GLY A 297 -3.75 -7.46 9.71
CA GLY A 297 -3.46 -8.81 10.19
C GLY A 297 -2.21 -8.85 11.07
N CYS A 298 -1.11 -8.22 10.66
CA CYS A 298 0.11 -8.17 11.47
C CYS A 298 -0.11 -7.44 12.81
N SER A 299 -0.91 -6.38 12.85
CA SER A 299 -1.33 -5.75 14.12
C SER A 299 -2.02 -6.76 15.04
N MET A 300 -2.99 -7.51 14.53
CA MET A 300 -3.69 -8.55 15.31
C MET A 300 -2.76 -9.69 15.74
N ALA A 301 -1.87 -10.16 14.85
CA ALA A 301 -0.93 -11.23 15.15
C ALA A 301 0.06 -10.83 16.26
N MET A 302 0.48 -9.55 16.31
CA MET A 302 1.29 -9.02 17.41
C MET A 302 0.53 -9.02 18.73
N MET A 303 -0.74 -8.59 18.72
CA MET A 303 -1.60 -8.64 19.90
C MET A 303 -1.80 -10.07 20.39
N ASP A 304 -2.04 -11.01 19.47
CA ASP A 304 -2.19 -12.43 19.76
C ASP A 304 -0.92 -13.05 20.35
N ALA A 305 0.26 -12.58 19.92
CA ALA A 305 1.54 -12.99 20.49
C ALA A 305 1.80 -12.44 21.91
N GLY A 306 0.98 -11.51 22.39
CA GLY A 306 1.15 -10.82 23.69
C GLY A 306 2.20 -9.71 23.66
N ILE A 307 2.51 -9.16 22.47
CA ILE A 307 3.47 -8.07 22.33
C ILE A 307 2.83 -6.78 22.88
N PRO A 308 3.49 -6.06 23.80
CA PRO A 308 2.94 -4.86 24.43
C PRO A 308 3.05 -3.64 23.50
N MET A 309 2.30 -3.68 22.39
CA MET A 309 2.25 -2.58 21.43
C MET A 309 1.47 -1.39 21.97
N LYS A 310 1.81 -0.18 21.50
CA LYS A 310 1.19 1.08 21.94
C LYS A 310 -0.32 1.13 21.66
N SER A 311 -0.73 0.77 20.44
CA SER A 311 -2.12 0.77 19.98
C SER A 311 -2.27 -0.11 18.72
N ALA A 312 -3.50 -0.56 18.41
CA ALA A 312 -3.78 -1.24 17.16
C ALA A 312 -3.54 -0.32 15.96
N VAL A 313 -2.89 -0.85 14.91
CA VAL A 313 -2.73 -0.15 13.64
C VAL A 313 -3.67 -0.76 12.63
N THR A 314 -4.39 0.09 11.91
CA THR A 314 -5.29 -0.28 10.83
C THR A 314 -4.94 0.46 9.58
N ALA A 315 -5.45 -0.01 8.44
CA ALA A 315 -5.13 0.61 7.18
C ALA A 315 -6.28 0.51 6.18
N SER A 316 -6.48 1.58 5.43
CA SER A 316 -7.50 1.68 4.39
C SER A 316 -6.92 2.30 3.13
N GLY A 317 -7.37 1.81 1.99
CA GLY A 317 -7.09 2.40 0.68
C GLY A 317 -8.25 3.26 0.22
N VAL A 318 -7.94 4.29 -0.55
CA VAL A 318 -8.89 5.19 -1.20
C VAL A 318 -8.45 5.40 -2.63
N GLY A 319 -9.37 5.26 -3.58
CA GLY A 319 -9.11 5.56 -4.99
C GLY A 319 -9.83 6.82 -5.44
N LEU A 320 -9.38 7.38 -6.56
CA LEU A 320 -10.02 8.50 -7.25
C LEU A 320 -10.36 8.08 -8.68
N ILE A 321 -11.55 8.44 -9.15
CA ILE A 321 -11.89 8.45 -10.58
C ILE A 321 -12.32 9.87 -10.93
N SER A 322 -11.78 10.43 -12.00
CA SER A 322 -12.02 11.82 -12.41
C SER A 322 -12.18 11.97 -13.92
N GLU A 323 -13.04 12.89 -14.35
CA GLU A 323 -13.20 13.25 -15.75
C GLU A 323 -13.47 14.76 -15.85
N GLY A 324 -12.50 15.50 -16.38
CA GLY A 324 -12.55 16.95 -16.42
C GLY A 324 -12.63 17.55 -15.01
N LYS A 325 -13.81 18.06 -14.62
CA LYS A 325 -14.04 18.64 -13.29
C LYS A 325 -14.76 17.70 -12.33
N ASP A 326 -15.37 16.65 -12.85
CA ASP A 326 -16.13 15.70 -12.05
C ASP A 326 -15.19 14.65 -11.47
N TYR A 327 -15.40 14.28 -10.21
CA TYR A 327 -14.62 13.24 -9.56
C TYR A 327 -15.45 12.44 -8.55
N VAL A 328 -14.98 11.24 -8.24
CA VAL A 328 -15.53 10.34 -7.21
C VAL A 328 -14.38 9.71 -6.45
N ILE A 329 -14.48 9.78 -5.12
CA ILE A 329 -13.56 9.13 -4.19
C ILE A 329 -14.17 7.80 -3.75
N LEU A 330 -13.43 6.72 -3.91
CA LEU A 330 -13.84 5.35 -3.60
C LEU A 330 -13.11 4.84 -2.36
N THR A 331 -13.84 4.35 -1.37
CA THR A 331 -13.26 3.73 -0.17
C THR A 331 -13.09 2.23 -0.39
N ASP A 332 -11.94 1.68 0.05
CA ASP A 332 -11.62 0.26 -0.02
C ASP A 332 -11.77 -0.30 -1.45
N ILE A 333 -10.88 0.16 -2.33
CA ILE A 333 -10.90 -0.15 -3.76
C ILE A 333 -10.58 -1.61 -4.07
N LEU A 334 -11.24 -2.11 -5.11
CA LEU A 334 -10.97 -3.39 -5.75
C LEU A 334 -9.72 -3.30 -6.65
N GLY A 335 -9.19 -4.46 -7.06
CA GLY A 335 -8.09 -4.50 -8.03
C GLY A 335 -8.44 -3.79 -9.34
N ASP A 336 -9.66 -4.01 -9.84
CA ASP A 336 -10.14 -3.37 -11.07
C ASP A 336 -10.32 -1.85 -10.89
N GLU A 337 -10.75 -1.39 -9.71
CA GLU A 337 -10.95 0.03 -9.44
C GLU A 337 -9.62 0.78 -9.28
N ASP A 338 -8.59 0.16 -8.71
CA ASP A 338 -7.22 0.70 -8.72
C ASP A 338 -6.71 0.78 -10.16
N PHE A 339 -6.81 -0.32 -10.89
CA PHE A 339 -6.31 -0.42 -12.25
C PHE A 339 -6.87 0.68 -13.17
N LEU A 340 -8.14 1.00 -12.99
CA LEU A 340 -8.87 1.96 -13.82
C LEU A 340 -8.97 3.36 -13.21
N GLY A 341 -8.58 3.51 -11.95
CA GLY A 341 -8.58 4.77 -11.21
C GLY A 341 -7.41 5.69 -11.57
N ASP A 342 -7.53 6.94 -11.15
CA ASP A 342 -6.57 8.01 -11.39
C ASP A 342 -5.64 8.23 -10.19
N MET A 343 -6.05 7.78 -8.99
CA MET A 343 -5.24 7.83 -7.77
C MET A 343 -5.46 6.56 -6.97
N ASP A 344 -4.39 6.07 -6.35
CA ASP A 344 -4.43 5.10 -5.25
C ASP A 344 -3.73 5.70 -4.02
N LEU A 345 -4.50 5.94 -2.95
CA LEU A 345 -4.04 6.48 -1.68
C LEU A 345 -4.22 5.41 -0.60
N LYS A 346 -3.10 4.92 -0.07
CA LYS A 346 -3.03 3.96 1.03
C LYS A 346 -2.62 4.68 2.30
N VAL A 347 -3.45 4.59 3.35
CA VAL A 347 -3.14 5.22 4.64
C VAL A 347 -3.28 4.19 5.74
N ALA A 348 -2.22 4.07 6.55
CA ALA A 348 -2.19 3.28 7.77
C ALA A 348 -2.06 4.18 8.99
N GLY A 349 -2.61 3.75 10.11
CA GLY A 349 -2.58 4.52 11.34
C GLY A 349 -3.34 3.88 12.48
N THR A 350 -3.20 4.49 13.64
CA THR A 350 -3.96 4.17 14.85
C THR A 350 -5.22 5.04 14.91
N GLU A 351 -5.92 5.00 16.06
CA GLU A 351 -6.98 5.96 16.37
C GLU A 351 -6.47 7.40 16.51
N GLU A 352 -5.21 7.57 16.95
CA GLU A 352 -4.61 8.88 17.23
C GLU A 352 -4.09 9.57 15.96
N GLY A 353 -3.56 8.81 15.00
CA GLY A 353 -3.02 9.39 13.78
C GLY A 353 -2.45 8.40 12.78
N ILE A 354 -1.86 8.96 11.73
CA ILE A 354 -1.26 8.26 10.59
C ILE A 354 0.13 7.76 10.97
N THR A 355 0.40 6.50 10.68
CA THR A 355 1.71 5.87 10.86
C THR A 355 2.45 5.62 9.55
N ALA A 356 1.72 5.47 8.44
CA ALA A 356 2.32 5.43 7.12
C ALA A 356 1.32 5.87 6.04
N VAL A 357 1.88 6.41 4.95
CA VAL A 357 1.14 6.81 3.77
C VAL A 357 1.90 6.40 2.51
N GLN A 358 1.14 5.92 1.53
CA GLN A 358 1.60 5.73 0.16
C GLN A 358 0.55 6.30 -0.77
N MET A 359 0.96 7.08 -1.76
CA MET A 359 0.08 7.63 -2.78
C MET A 359 0.73 7.49 -4.15
N GLU A 360 -0.05 7.04 -5.12
CA GLU A 360 0.30 7.04 -6.53
C GLU A 360 -0.79 7.74 -7.32
N ASN A 361 -0.42 8.86 -7.95
CA ASN A 361 -1.29 9.61 -8.84
C ASN A 361 -0.90 9.31 -10.30
N LYS A 362 -1.89 8.94 -11.12
CA LYS A 362 -1.75 8.54 -12.52
C LYS A 362 -2.14 9.67 -13.49
N ILE A 363 -2.65 10.80 -12.99
CA ILE A 363 -3.05 11.95 -13.80
C ILE A 363 -2.28 13.22 -13.39
N ALA A 364 -2.16 14.16 -14.33
CA ALA A 364 -1.68 15.49 -14.00
C ALA A 364 -2.75 16.21 -13.16
N GLY A 365 -2.38 16.72 -11.98
CA GLY A 365 -3.27 17.59 -11.20
C GLY A 365 -4.30 16.89 -10.34
N ILE A 366 -3.93 16.54 -9.10
CA ILE A 366 -4.91 16.37 -8.01
C ILE A 366 -4.83 17.61 -7.13
N ARG A 367 -5.95 18.32 -7.01
CA ARG A 367 -6.03 19.50 -6.15
C ARG A 367 -5.96 19.07 -4.69
N LEU A 368 -5.34 19.91 -3.85
CA LEU A 368 -5.17 19.65 -2.42
C LEU A 368 -6.52 19.40 -1.69
N GLU A 369 -7.60 20.06 -2.12
CA GLU A 369 -8.92 19.85 -1.50
C GLU A 369 -9.46 18.42 -1.73
N ILE A 370 -9.10 17.80 -2.86
CA ILE A 370 -9.45 16.39 -3.14
C ILE A 370 -8.64 15.46 -2.24
N LEU A 371 -7.38 15.79 -1.97
CA LEU A 371 -6.54 15.03 -1.04
C LEU A 371 -7.06 15.13 0.40
N GLU A 372 -7.50 16.31 0.83
CA GLU A 372 -8.14 16.49 2.15
C GLU A 372 -9.39 15.59 2.29
N GLU A 373 -10.28 15.61 1.28
CA GLU A 373 -11.46 14.74 1.26
C GLU A 373 -11.08 13.25 1.26
N ALA A 374 -10.06 12.86 0.47
CA ALA A 374 -9.57 11.49 0.39
C ALA A 374 -8.96 11.01 1.72
N LEU A 375 -8.22 11.86 2.42
CA LEU A 375 -7.67 11.57 3.75
C LEU A 375 -8.79 11.40 4.79
N GLY A 376 -9.83 12.24 4.73
CA GLY A 376 -11.03 12.09 5.55
C GLY A 376 -11.75 10.76 5.32
N ARG A 377 -11.91 10.36 4.05
CA ARG A 377 -12.46 9.04 3.66
C ARG A 377 -11.58 7.90 4.16
N ALA A 378 -10.26 8.02 4.00
CA ALA A 378 -9.32 7.01 4.46
C ALA A 378 -9.42 6.82 5.98
N ARG A 379 -9.51 7.91 6.75
CA ARG A 379 -9.70 7.87 8.21
C ARG A 379 -10.99 7.15 8.59
N ALA A 380 -12.11 7.48 7.95
CA ALA A 380 -13.38 6.82 8.22
C ALA A 380 -13.30 5.30 7.95
N GLY A 381 -12.66 4.91 6.83
CA GLY A 381 -12.39 3.50 6.50
C GLY A 381 -11.51 2.81 7.54
N ARG A 382 -10.41 3.44 7.97
CA ARG A 382 -9.54 2.92 9.03
C ARG A 382 -10.30 2.68 10.33
N MET A 383 -11.10 3.65 10.78
CA MET A 383 -11.88 3.54 12.03
C MET A 383 -12.95 2.45 11.95
N HIS A 384 -13.58 2.27 10.79
CA HIS A 384 -14.51 1.18 10.56
C HIS A 384 -13.82 -0.19 10.69
N ILE A 385 -12.65 -0.35 10.05
CA ILE A 385 -11.85 -1.58 10.12
C ILE A 385 -11.35 -1.84 11.54
N LEU A 386 -10.88 -0.80 12.24
CA LEU A 386 -10.43 -0.88 13.64
C LEU A 386 -11.53 -1.40 14.56
N LYS A 387 -12.76 -0.90 14.39
CA LYS A 387 -13.91 -1.37 15.15
C LYS A 387 -14.14 -2.88 14.95
N ALA A 388 -14.03 -3.37 13.72
CA ALA A 388 -14.16 -4.80 13.42
C ALA A 388 -13.01 -5.62 14.06
N MET A 389 -11.77 -5.17 13.94
CA MET A 389 -10.61 -5.80 14.55
C MET A 389 -10.75 -5.90 16.07
N ASN A 390 -11.20 -4.83 16.72
CA ASN A 390 -11.43 -4.78 18.17
C ASN A 390 -12.52 -5.74 18.65
N THR A 391 -13.43 -6.20 17.78
CA THR A 391 -14.37 -7.28 18.16
C THR A 391 -13.70 -8.65 18.27
N CYS A 392 -12.55 -8.83 17.62
CA CYS A 392 -11.76 -10.06 17.63
C CYS A 392 -10.66 -10.01 18.71
N ILE A 393 -9.89 -8.92 18.73
CA ILE A 393 -8.84 -8.65 19.73
C ILE A 393 -8.71 -7.14 19.92
N ASP A 394 -9.08 -6.63 21.09
CA ASP A 394 -9.05 -5.18 21.41
C ASP A 394 -7.75 -4.76 22.10
N LYS A 395 -7.05 -5.70 22.72
CA LYS A 395 -5.79 -5.49 23.45
C LYS A 395 -4.84 -6.67 23.26
N PRO A 396 -3.53 -6.44 23.35
CA PRO A 396 -2.57 -7.53 23.43
C PRO A 396 -2.91 -8.53 24.53
N ARG A 397 -2.64 -9.82 24.28
CA ARG A 397 -2.75 -10.84 25.32
C ARG A 397 -1.85 -10.46 26.51
N ALA A 398 -2.35 -10.69 27.72
CA ALA A 398 -1.63 -10.34 28.95
C ALA A 398 -0.31 -11.10 29.12
N GLU A 399 -0.22 -12.30 28.54
CA GLU A 399 0.98 -13.14 28.58
C GLU A 399 1.49 -13.40 27.17
N LEU A 400 2.82 -13.41 27.03
CA LEU A 400 3.47 -13.92 25.83
C LEU A 400 3.11 -15.38 25.59
N SER A 401 3.09 -15.77 24.32
CA SER A 401 2.90 -17.15 23.90
C SER A 401 3.79 -18.12 24.67
N ARG A 402 3.25 -19.28 25.06
CA ARG A 402 4.01 -20.35 25.72
C ARG A 402 5.16 -20.89 24.88
N PHE A 403 5.12 -20.70 23.56
CA PHE A 403 6.16 -21.14 22.64
C PHE A 403 7.22 -20.08 22.42
N ALA A 404 6.96 -18.83 22.80
CA ALA A 404 7.94 -17.76 22.69
C ALA A 404 9.11 -17.98 23.67
N PRO A 405 10.34 -17.61 23.28
CA PRO A 405 11.46 -17.61 24.22
C PRO A 405 11.14 -16.71 25.41
N ARG A 406 11.57 -17.11 26.60
CA ARG A 406 11.48 -16.27 27.81
C ARG A 406 12.85 -15.66 28.06
N ILE A 407 12.89 -14.34 28.16
CA ILE A 407 14.11 -13.60 28.47
C ILE A 407 14.06 -13.21 29.94
N GLU A 408 14.97 -13.76 30.74
CA GLU A 408 15.10 -13.44 32.15
C GLU A 408 16.25 -12.45 32.37
N TYR A 409 15.97 -11.38 33.11
CA TYR A 409 16.98 -10.40 33.47
C TYR A 409 17.50 -10.65 34.88
N ILE A 410 18.81 -10.88 34.97
CA ILE A 410 19.51 -10.95 36.25
C ILE A 410 20.46 -9.76 36.32
N LYS A 411 20.15 -8.81 37.20
CA LYS A 411 21.05 -7.69 37.48
C LYS A 411 22.18 -8.18 38.38
N ILE A 412 23.42 -8.07 37.89
CA ILE A 412 24.63 -8.38 38.67
C ILE A 412 25.33 -7.10 39.11
N ASP A 413 26.16 -7.22 40.14
CA ASP A 413 27.08 -6.16 40.56
C ASP A 413 28.06 -5.83 39.41
N PRO A 414 28.21 -4.56 39.00
CA PRO A 414 29.15 -4.17 37.94
C PRO A 414 30.59 -4.64 38.19
N SER A 415 31.02 -4.80 39.44
CA SER A 415 32.34 -5.36 39.79
C SER A 415 32.53 -6.81 39.34
N LYS A 416 31.43 -7.56 39.10
CA LYS A 416 31.44 -8.96 38.66
C LYS A 416 31.41 -9.13 37.14
N ILE A 417 31.36 -8.05 36.35
CA ILE A 417 31.34 -8.12 34.88
C ILE A 417 32.53 -8.93 34.35
N GLY A 418 33.73 -8.69 34.87
CA GLY A 418 34.93 -9.41 34.44
C GLY A 418 34.91 -10.91 34.76
N ALA A 419 34.19 -11.32 35.82
CA ALA A 419 34.03 -12.72 36.19
C ALA A 419 33.02 -13.45 35.28
N VAL A 420 32.02 -12.73 34.75
CA VAL A 420 31.01 -13.30 33.84
C VAL A 420 31.52 -13.39 32.41
N ILE A 421 32.19 -12.34 31.89
CA ILE A 421 32.72 -12.32 30.51
C ILE A 421 34.02 -13.14 30.40
N GLY A 422 34.81 -13.19 31.48
CA GLY A 422 36.12 -13.83 31.49
C GLY A 422 37.17 -13.14 30.60
N PRO A 423 38.42 -13.62 30.59
CA PRO A 423 39.49 -13.02 29.79
C PRO A 423 39.21 -13.16 28.29
N GLY A 424 39.05 -12.04 27.58
CA GLY A 424 38.83 -12.00 26.14
C GLY A 424 37.46 -12.49 25.66
N GLY A 425 36.45 -12.54 26.55
CA GLY A 425 35.09 -13.00 26.19
C GLY A 425 34.96 -14.52 26.07
N ARG A 426 35.78 -15.28 26.82
CA ARG A 426 35.85 -16.74 26.74
C ARG A 426 34.72 -17.46 27.48
N MET A 427 34.19 -16.83 28.53
CA MET A 427 33.03 -17.32 29.30
C MET A 427 31.77 -16.72 28.68
#